data_AF-A0A669QJ89-F1
#
_entry.id   AF-A0A669QJ89-F1
#
_cell.length_a   1.000
_cell.length_b   1.000
_cell.length_c   1.000
_cell.angle_alpha   90.00
_cell.angle_beta   90.00
_cell.angle_gamma   90.00
#
_symmetry.space_group_name_H-M   'P 1'
#
loop_
_entity.id
_entity.type
_entity.pdbx_description
1 polymer ?
#
loop_
_entity_poly.entity_id
_entity_poly.type
_entity_poly.pdbx_seq_one_letter_code
_entity_poly.pdbx_strand_id
1 'polypeptide(L)'
;MEQEKYLPELMAEKDSLDPSFVHAMRLLADEIEKFQGSESKKEDEEKKYLDVISNKNIKLSERVLIPVKQYPKIGPVLWEKDKASYDLGQDLSKHY
;
A
#
# COMPACT_ATOMS: atom_id res chain seq x y z
N MET A 1 11.00 -6.65 29.00
CA MET A 1 11.12 -5.32 29.64
C MET A 1 11.69 -4.23 28.71
N GLU A 2 12.09 -4.55 27.46
CA GLU A 2 12.65 -3.54 26.53
C GLU A 2 11.61 -3.05 25.48
N GLN A 3 10.67 -3.91 25.09
CA GLN A 3 9.66 -3.58 24.07
C GLN A 3 8.64 -2.51 24.49
N GLU A 4 8.33 -2.39 25.80
CA GLU A 4 7.36 -1.40 26.30
C GLU A 4 7.88 0.04 26.18
N LYS A 5 9.21 0.22 26.18
CA LYS A 5 9.86 1.54 26.06
C LYS A 5 10.10 1.94 24.61
N TYR A 6 10.19 0.96 23.71
CA TYR A 6 10.57 1.14 22.31
C TYR A 6 9.55 1.97 21.50
N LEU A 7 8.25 1.70 21.66
CA LEU A 7 7.21 2.43 20.92
C LEU A 7 7.09 3.90 21.34
N PRO A 8 7.07 4.25 22.64
CA PRO A 8 7.15 5.65 23.08
C PRO A 8 8.39 6.39 22.57
N GLU A 9 9.54 5.73 22.49
CA GLU A 9 10.79 6.31 21.96
C GLU A 9 10.69 6.61 20.46
N LEU A 10 10.17 5.68 19.65
CA LEU A 10 9.95 5.90 18.21
C LEU A 10 8.98 7.06 17.94
N MET A 11 7.93 7.20 18.75
CA MET A 11 6.98 8.31 18.64
C MET A 11 7.64 9.65 18.98
N ALA A 12 8.43 9.69 20.06
CA ALA A 12 9.16 10.88 20.46
C ALA A 12 10.21 11.29 19.41
N GLU A 13 10.94 10.33 18.84
CA GLU A 13 11.89 10.60 17.75
C GLU A 13 11.18 11.17 16.54
N LYS A 14 10.08 10.55 16.10
CA LYS A 14 9.28 11.02 14.96
C LYS A 14 8.81 12.47 15.15
N ASP A 15 8.36 12.84 16.35
CA ASP A 15 7.83 14.17 16.62
C ASP A 15 8.94 15.23 16.81
N SER A 16 10.15 14.82 17.18
CA SER A 16 11.33 15.68 17.26
C SER A 16 12.06 15.89 15.93
N LEU A 17 11.83 14.98 14.96
CA LEU A 17 12.55 14.94 13.71
C LEU A 17 12.11 16.05 12.75
N ASP A 18 13.07 16.74 12.14
CA ASP A 18 12.78 17.80 11.19
C ASP A 18 12.09 17.26 9.93
N PRO A 19 10.99 17.89 9.45
CA PRO A 19 10.23 17.44 8.29
C PRO A 19 11.03 17.33 6.98
N SER A 20 12.21 17.94 6.86
CA SER A 20 13.07 17.79 5.68
C SER A 20 13.62 16.37 5.52
N PHE A 21 13.70 15.59 6.62
CA PHE A 21 14.11 14.20 6.58
C PHE A 21 12.98 13.25 6.18
N VAL A 22 12.40 13.49 4.99
CA VAL A 22 11.24 12.77 4.45
C VAL A 22 11.41 11.25 4.50
N HIS A 23 12.60 10.74 4.17
CA HIS A 23 12.86 9.31 4.15
C HIS A 23 12.96 8.71 5.55
N ALA A 24 13.59 9.40 6.50
CA ALA A 24 13.70 8.93 7.88
C ALA A 24 12.34 8.98 8.59
N MET A 25 11.55 10.04 8.37
CA MET A 25 10.16 10.11 8.84
C MET A 25 9.31 8.95 8.32
N ARG A 26 9.46 8.60 7.04
CA ARG A 26 8.74 7.46 6.44
C ARG A 26 9.12 6.14 7.09
N LEU A 27 10.41 5.90 7.29
CA LEU A 27 10.89 4.66 7.92
C LEU A 27 10.43 4.54 9.38
N LEU A 28 10.44 5.63 10.14
CA LEU A 28 9.92 5.66 11.51
C LEU A 28 8.41 5.38 11.54
N ALA A 29 7.65 5.98 10.62
CA ALA A 29 6.21 5.71 10.51
C ALA A 29 5.93 4.23 10.16
N ASP A 30 6.66 3.66 9.19
CA ASP A 30 6.55 2.25 8.80
C ASP A 30 6.87 1.32 9.99
N GLU A 31 7.83 1.67 10.84
CA GLU A 31 8.21 0.85 12.00
C GLU A 31 7.18 0.92 13.13
N ILE A 32 6.62 2.10 13.38
CA ILE A 32 5.50 2.29 14.31
C ILE A 32 4.27 1.49 13.84
N GLU A 33 3.96 1.55 12.55
CA GLU A 33 2.84 0.81 11.96
C GLU A 33 3.04 -0.71 12.06
N LYS A 34 4.26 -1.22 11.86
CA LYS A 34 4.55 -2.64 12.06
C LYS A 34 4.37 -3.07 13.51
N PHE A 35 4.70 -2.23 14.48
CA PHE A 35 4.49 -2.55 15.89
C PHE A 35 3.00 -2.62 16.23
N GLN A 36 2.22 -1.65 15.76
CA GLN A 36 0.77 -1.60 15.97
C GLN A 36 0.01 -2.67 15.15
N GLY A 37 0.52 -3.04 13.97
CA GLY A 37 -0.02 -4.07 13.07
C GLY A 37 0.66 -5.44 13.21
N SER A 38 1.47 -5.67 14.25
CA SER A 38 2.13 -6.96 14.47
C SER A 38 1.15 -8.08 14.87
N GLU A 39 -0.08 -7.76 15.26
CA GLU A 39 -1.16 -8.75 15.36
C GLU A 39 -1.64 -9.26 13.98
N SER A 40 -1.50 -8.45 12.92
CA SER A 40 -2.04 -8.78 11.58
C SER A 40 -1.10 -9.61 10.70
N LYS A 41 0.19 -9.70 11.03
CA LYS A 41 1.17 -10.48 10.22
C LYS A 41 1.03 -12.00 10.36
N LYS A 42 0.31 -12.51 11.36
CA LYS A 42 -0.03 -13.94 11.43
C LYS A 42 -1.11 -14.33 10.41
N GLU A 43 -1.92 -13.40 9.91
CA GLU A 43 -3.00 -13.72 8.97
C GLU A 43 -2.56 -13.93 7.51
N ASP A 44 -1.40 -13.40 7.09
CA ASP A 44 -0.98 -13.51 5.69
C ASP A 44 -0.55 -14.94 5.31
N GLU A 45 -0.10 -15.76 6.26
CA GLU A 45 0.12 -17.19 6.02
C GLU A 45 -1.19 -17.97 5.83
N GLU A 46 -2.29 -17.55 6.48
CA GLU A 46 -3.60 -18.22 6.42
C GLU A 46 -4.39 -17.88 5.15
N LYS A 47 -4.10 -16.77 4.47
CA LYS A 47 -4.80 -16.33 3.24
C LYS A 47 -4.25 -16.94 1.94
N LYS A 48 -3.40 -17.97 2.02
CA LYS A 48 -2.82 -18.64 0.84
C LYS A 48 -3.86 -19.31 -0.05
N TYR A 49 -5.02 -19.69 0.50
CA TYR A 49 -6.10 -20.34 -0.24
C TYR A 49 -7.37 -19.51 -0.23
N LEU A 50 -7.99 -19.42 -1.40
CA LEU A 50 -9.26 -18.75 -1.58
C LEU A 50 -10.41 -19.74 -1.33
N ASP A 51 -11.37 -19.35 -0.50
CA ASP A 51 -12.65 -20.04 -0.38
C ASP A 51 -13.56 -19.64 -1.54
N VAL A 52 -13.73 -20.57 -2.49
CA VAL A 52 -14.51 -20.38 -3.72
C VAL A 52 -16.03 -20.54 -3.52
N ILE A 53 -16.48 -20.99 -2.34
CA ILE A 53 -17.90 -21.27 -2.07
C ILE A 53 -18.58 -20.04 -1.47
N SER A 54 -17.86 -19.24 -0.67
CA SER A 54 -18.43 -18.14 0.12
C SER A 54 -18.62 -16.81 -0.61
N ASN A 55 -18.36 -16.74 -1.92
CA ASN A 55 -18.52 -15.52 -2.76
C ASN A 55 -17.99 -14.23 -2.09
N LYS A 56 -16.86 -14.31 -1.40
CA LYS A 56 -16.22 -13.15 -0.77
C LYS A 56 -15.53 -12.27 -1.82
N ASN A 57 -15.57 -10.96 -1.65
CA ASN A 57 -14.84 -10.04 -2.52
C ASN A 57 -13.32 -10.21 -2.37
N ILE A 58 -12.59 -10.19 -3.49
CA ILE A 58 -11.15 -10.39 -3.56
C ILE A 58 -10.50 -9.09 -4.03
N LYS A 59 -9.37 -8.71 -3.42
CA LYS A 59 -8.53 -7.62 -3.91
C LYS A 59 -7.41 -8.20 -4.77
N LEU A 60 -7.35 -7.82 -6.05
CA LEU A 60 -6.29 -8.19 -6.98
C LEU A 60 -5.56 -6.92 -7.44
N SER A 61 -4.24 -6.97 -7.49
CA SER A 61 -3.43 -5.85 -7.98
C SER A 61 -2.22 -6.40 -8.74
N GLU A 62 -1.98 -5.90 -9.95
CA GLU A 62 -0.85 -6.28 -10.79
C GLU A 62 -0.01 -5.04 -11.11
N ARG A 63 1.31 -5.13 -10.99
CA ARG A 63 2.23 -4.06 -11.35
C ARG A 63 2.90 -4.39 -12.68
N VAL A 64 2.52 -3.69 -13.74
CA VAL A 64 3.08 -3.86 -15.09
C VAL A 64 4.14 -2.79 -15.37
N LEU A 65 5.24 -3.18 -16.01
CA LEU A 65 6.31 -2.25 -16.41
C LEU A 65 5.94 -1.51 -17.69
N ILE A 66 6.05 -0.18 -17.68
CA ILE A 66 5.90 0.64 -18.88
C ILE A 66 7.28 0.80 -19.56
N PRO A 67 7.42 0.51 -20.86
CA PRO A 67 8.70 0.56 -21.58
C PRO A 67 9.12 2.00 -21.93
N VAL A 68 9.25 2.85 -20.90
CA VAL A 68 9.58 4.29 -21.03
C VAL A 68 10.92 4.54 -21.74
N LYS A 69 11.84 3.57 -21.69
CA LYS A 69 13.14 3.63 -22.38
C LYS A 69 13.02 3.46 -23.90
N GLN A 70 12.05 2.68 -24.38
CA GLN A 70 11.83 2.43 -25.81
C GLN A 70 10.93 3.50 -26.41
N TYR A 71 9.97 3.99 -25.63
CA TYR A 71 9.02 5.01 -26.06
C TYR A 71 8.93 6.13 -25.00
N PRO A 72 9.80 7.14 -25.05
CA PRO A 72 9.83 8.20 -24.03
C PRO A 72 8.62 9.15 -24.11
N LYS A 73 7.91 9.21 -25.24
CA LYS A 73 6.81 10.16 -25.49
C LYS A 73 5.41 9.65 -25.08
N ILE A 74 5.27 8.38 -24.70
CA ILE A 74 3.95 7.75 -24.51
C ILE A 74 3.42 7.82 -23.07
N GLY A 75 4.23 8.23 -22.09
CA GLY A 75 3.93 8.11 -20.66
C GLY A 75 2.61 8.77 -20.21
N PRO A 76 2.51 10.11 -20.21
CA PRO A 76 1.33 10.81 -19.69
C PRO A 76 0.03 10.45 -20.42
N VAL A 77 0.13 10.14 -21.73
CA VAL A 77 -1.02 9.88 -22.61
C VAL A 77 -1.60 8.48 -22.39
N LEU A 78 -0.77 7.47 -22.08
CA LEU A 78 -1.31 6.15 -21.68
C LEU A 78 -1.98 6.23 -20.30
N TRP A 79 -1.36 6.94 -19.35
CA TRP A 79 -1.87 7.07 -17.99
C TRP A 79 -3.27 7.68 -17.93
N GLU A 80 -3.53 8.74 -18.71
CA GLU A 80 -4.85 9.38 -18.79
C GLU A 80 -5.93 8.42 -19.34
N LYS A 81 -5.57 7.62 -20.34
CA LYS A 81 -6.48 6.67 -21.00
C LYS A 81 -6.82 5.49 -20.10
N ASP A 82 -5.82 4.94 -19.41
CA ASP A 82 -5.99 3.80 -18.50
C ASP A 82 -6.80 4.22 -17.26
N LYS A 83 -6.57 5.43 -16.74
CA LYS A 83 -7.33 5.98 -15.61
C LYS A 83 -8.81 6.19 -15.96
N ALA A 84 -9.09 6.76 -17.13
CA ALA A 84 -10.47 6.95 -17.60
C ALA A 84 -11.21 5.61 -17.77
N SER A 85 -10.54 4.57 -18.28
CA SER A 85 -11.12 3.23 -18.40
C SER A 85 -11.41 2.59 -17.04
N TYR A 86 -10.54 2.79 -16.05
CA TYR A 86 -10.72 2.28 -14.69
C TYR A 86 -11.90 2.95 -13.97
N ASP A 87 -12.01 4.27 -14.09
CA ASP A 87 -13.09 5.03 -13.46
C ASP A 87 -14.46 4.67 -14.07
N LEU A 88 -14.54 4.45 -15.41
CA LEU A 88 -15.76 3.98 -16.07
C LEU A 88 -16.18 2.57 -15.61
N GLY A 89 -15.21 1.67 -15.44
CA GLY A 89 -15.46 0.30 -15.00
C GLY A 89 -15.98 0.22 -13.56
N GLN A 90 -15.51 1.09 -12.67
CA GLN A 90 -16.03 1.19 -11.31
C GLN A 90 -17.46 1.75 -11.25
N ASP A 91 -17.83 2.65 -12.16
CA ASP A 91 -19.17 3.24 -12.18
C ASP A 91 -20.25 2.24 -12.62
N LEU A 92 -19.92 1.42 -13.63
CA LEU A 92 -20.78 0.32 -14.08
C LEU A 92 -20.93 -0.78 -13.03
N SER A 93 -19.89 -1.07 -12.25
CA SER A 93 -19.97 -2.05 -11.14
C SER A 93 -20.85 -1.60 -9.98
N LYS A 94 -21.16 -0.30 -9.85
CA LYS A 94 -22.06 0.22 -8.79
C LYS A 94 -23.54 0.13 -9.15
N HIS A 95 -23.85 -0.23 -10.40
CA HIS A 95 -25.22 -0.32 -10.92
C HIS A 95 -25.73 -1.78 -11.01
N TYR A 96 -24.98 -2.74 -10.47
CA TYR A 96 -25.36 -4.15 -10.33
C TYR A 96 -25.30 -4.61 -8.87
#